data_AF-A0ABC9AL63-F1
#
_entry.id   AF-A0ABC9AL63-F1
#
_cell.length_a   1.000
_cell.length_b   1.000
_cell.length_c   1.000
_cell.angle_alpha   90.00
_cell.angle_beta   90.00
_cell.angle_gamma   90.00
#
_symmetry.space_group_name_H-M   'P 1'
#
loop_
_entity.id
_entity.type
_entity.pdbx_description
1 polymer ?
#
loop_
_entity_poly.entity_id
_entity_poly.type
_entity_poly.pdbx_seq_one_letter_code
_entity_poly.pdbx_strand_id
1 'polypeptide(L)'
;MSEWSEATRSKRHAAAGDADRLGTLPDELLLDVLSVLPSPDAVRTCVLARRWRNLWKGVPALRITPTNARRFWSPSALNGFVNHMLFLRDQVPLRVVELNSYNPLKDEDYFEEAVEYLELWFRYSLSCSVAKLSVITHDDYKRWLLPKGIITSKHLTTLELTWVETEHNLDFSSCVSGGFEDLPLVPFLESMPFLVEAFVRLLNCADSCKNGYEVSDCGDESCWGCSNCKYGENICVALQGLSSCRNLELTAETAAFIFRKDLVRCPVFSKLKTLLLCEWCITDNLGALICFLQHSPVLEKLALQFYDPEAHENLVVMEACYDLRKQPLVLKDLTVEVKIYEGDERIHKVVDVLASYGLPSEKIMIKQYPKIEAQFDNTWSSGSFSFEQKI
;
A
#
# COMPACT_ATOMS: atom_id res chain seq x y z
N MET A 1 12.79 53.92 54.79
CA MET A 1 11.96 52.74 54.44
C MET A 1 11.41 53.01 53.06
N SER A 2 12.06 52.58 51.97
CA SER A 2 12.39 51.19 51.54
C SER A 2 11.15 50.49 50.94
N GLU A 3 11.22 49.85 49.78
CA GLU A 3 12.35 49.69 48.84
C GLU A 3 11.80 49.37 47.43
N TRP A 4 12.54 49.71 46.37
CA TRP A 4 12.20 49.24 45.01
C TRP A 4 12.78 47.83 44.83
N SER A 5 11.93 46.83 44.64
CA SER A 5 12.36 45.43 44.44
C SER A 5 12.80 45.20 42.99
N GLU A 6 14.11 45.34 42.74
CA GLU A 6 14.70 44.92 41.47
C GLU A 6 14.47 43.41 41.23
N ALA A 7 13.77 43.08 40.14
CA ALA A 7 13.52 41.70 39.76
C ALA A 7 14.83 41.05 39.26
N THR A 8 15.56 40.38 40.16
CA THR A 8 16.84 39.73 39.86
C THR A 8 16.67 38.67 38.77
N ARG A 9 17.08 39.02 37.54
CA ARG A 9 17.10 38.13 36.38
C ARG A 9 18.06 36.97 36.63
N SER A 10 17.54 35.85 37.14
CA SER A 10 18.32 34.66 37.46
C SER A 10 19.08 34.13 36.25
N LYS A 11 20.38 34.40 36.20
CA LYS A 11 21.31 33.73 35.29
C LYS A 11 21.47 32.30 35.79
N ARG A 12 20.70 31.36 35.23
CA ARG A 12 21.04 29.93 35.33
C ARG A 12 22.45 29.75 34.78
N HIS A 13 23.40 29.41 35.64
CA HIS A 13 24.73 28.99 35.20
C HIS A 13 24.57 27.71 34.38
N ALA A 14 25.05 27.73 33.14
CA ALA A 14 25.16 26.51 32.36
C ALA A 14 26.20 25.61 33.03
N ALA A 15 25.82 24.36 33.31
CA ALA A 15 26.78 23.36 33.74
C ALA A 15 27.70 23.03 32.55
N ALA A 16 28.99 23.27 32.69
CA ALA A 16 29.98 22.80 31.74
C ALA A 16 30.12 21.27 31.91
N GLY A 17 29.30 20.50 31.18
CA GLY A 17 29.16 19.07 31.40
C GLY A 17 28.47 18.27 30.29
N ASP A 18 27.75 18.92 29.38
CA ASP A 18 27.36 18.32 28.09
C ASP A 18 27.53 19.36 26.98
N ALA A 19 28.09 18.95 25.85
CA ALA A 19 28.21 19.80 24.68
C ALA A 19 26.91 19.71 23.86
N ASP A 20 26.53 20.77 23.16
CA ASP A 20 25.40 20.68 22.22
C ASP A 20 25.81 19.88 20.97
N ARG A 21 25.83 18.55 21.11
CA ARG A 21 26.29 17.60 20.09
C ARG A 21 25.42 17.70 18.83
N LEU A 22 24.12 17.95 18.98
CA LEU A 22 23.21 18.21 17.86
C LEU A 22 23.54 19.55 17.19
N GLY A 23 23.78 20.60 17.97
CA GLY A 23 24.25 21.90 17.50
C GLY A 23 25.58 21.86 16.73
N THR A 24 26.41 20.82 16.93
CA THR A 24 27.66 20.60 16.18
C THR A 24 27.54 19.78 14.88
N LEU A 25 26.41 19.10 14.62
CA LEU A 25 26.21 18.34 13.37
C LEU A 25 26.10 19.28 12.16
N PRO A 26 26.47 18.89 10.93
CA PRO A 26 26.11 19.60 9.70
C PRO A 26 24.60 19.64 9.47
N ASP A 27 24.11 20.63 8.70
CA ASP A 27 22.66 20.76 8.44
C ASP A 27 22.08 19.52 7.74
N GLU A 28 22.83 18.88 6.84
CA GLU A 28 22.44 17.64 6.15
C GLU A 28 22.07 16.51 7.13
N LEU A 29 22.90 16.27 8.16
CA LEU A 29 22.60 15.26 9.18
C LEU A 29 21.43 15.68 10.09
N LEU A 30 21.19 16.98 10.27
CA LEU A 30 20.00 17.46 10.95
C LEU A 30 18.73 17.27 10.10
N LEU A 31 18.80 17.41 8.77
CA LEU A 31 17.69 17.09 7.87
C LEU A 31 17.37 15.59 7.89
N ASP A 32 18.37 14.73 7.88
CA ASP A 32 18.19 13.28 8.00
C ASP A 32 17.60 12.89 9.38
N VAL A 33 18.06 13.49 10.49
CA VAL A 33 17.47 13.30 11.82
C VAL A 33 16.03 13.83 11.91
N LEU A 34 15.72 14.98 11.29
CA LEU A 34 14.35 15.49 11.22
C LEU A 34 13.45 14.63 10.32
N SER A 35 14.02 13.94 9.31
CA SER A 35 13.26 13.10 8.38
C SER A 35 12.62 11.87 9.02
N VAL A 36 13.12 11.41 10.17
CA VAL A 36 12.50 10.30 10.90
C VAL A 36 11.30 10.75 11.75
N LEU A 37 11.14 12.05 12.00
CA LEU A 37 10.05 12.58 12.81
C LEU A 37 8.74 12.70 12.02
N PRO A 38 7.58 12.67 12.70
CA PRO A 38 6.34 13.19 12.15
C PRO A 38 6.54 14.65 11.70
N SER A 39 5.99 15.03 10.55
CA SER A 39 6.16 16.39 10.00
C SER A 39 5.74 17.51 10.97
N PRO A 40 4.65 17.38 11.77
CA PRO A 40 4.34 18.34 12.84
C PRO A 40 5.47 18.53 13.86
N ASP A 41 6.18 17.47 14.25
CA ASP A 41 7.27 17.51 15.22
C ASP A 41 8.57 18.02 14.60
N ALA A 42 8.84 17.67 13.34
CA ALA A 42 9.93 18.28 12.58
C ALA A 42 9.79 19.82 12.53
N VAL A 43 8.59 20.34 12.24
CA VAL A 43 8.31 21.79 12.27
C VAL A 43 8.41 22.36 13.69
N ARG A 44 7.92 21.66 14.73
CA ARG A 44 8.04 22.10 16.13
C ARG A 44 9.49 22.34 16.56
N THR A 45 10.49 21.70 15.96
CA THR A 45 11.91 21.99 16.25
C THR A 45 12.35 23.43 15.94
N CYS A 46 11.58 24.17 15.13
CA CYS A 46 11.92 25.55 14.72
C CYS A 46 12.10 26.54 15.89
N VAL A 47 11.59 26.23 17.08
CA VAL A 47 11.73 27.07 18.29
C VAL A 47 12.96 26.76 19.15
N LEU A 48 13.66 25.64 18.90
CA LEU A 48 14.75 25.16 19.77
C LEU A 48 15.96 26.12 19.77
N ALA A 49 16.42 26.54 18.59
CA ALA A 49 17.38 27.62 18.44
C ALA A 49 17.30 28.26 17.04
N ARG A 50 17.95 29.41 16.85
CA ARG A 50 17.94 30.18 15.59
C ARG A 50 18.24 29.35 14.33
N ARG A 51 19.13 28.34 14.45
CA ARG A 51 19.52 27.42 13.36
C ARG A 51 18.35 26.56 12.89
N TRP A 52 17.63 25.95 13.81
CA TRP A 52 16.51 25.03 13.52
C TRP A 52 15.31 25.71 12.85
N ARG A 53 15.21 27.04 12.93
CA ARG A 53 14.04 27.84 12.51
C ARG A 53 13.49 27.50 11.13
N ASN A 54 14.38 27.19 10.19
CA ASN A 54 14.04 26.87 8.80
C ASN A 54 14.40 25.43 8.39
N LEU A 55 15.09 24.63 9.22
CA LEU A 55 15.60 23.31 8.80
C LEU A 55 14.48 22.38 8.30
N TRP A 56 13.32 22.42 8.94
CA TRP A 56 12.14 21.64 8.55
C TRP A 56 11.71 21.84 7.07
N LYS A 57 12.05 22.98 6.44
CA LYS A 57 11.71 23.26 5.04
C LYS A 57 12.53 22.43 4.05
N GLY A 58 13.77 22.11 4.39
CA GLY A 58 14.66 21.28 3.58
C GLY A 58 14.48 19.77 3.80
N VAL A 59 13.59 19.36 4.71
CA VAL A 59 13.45 17.95 5.11
C VAL A 59 12.95 17.11 3.92
N PRO A 60 13.66 16.02 3.57
CA PRO A 60 13.31 15.17 2.43
C PRO A 60 12.22 14.13 2.77
N ALA A 61 11.34 14.43 3.72
CA ALA A 61 10.27 13.52 4.14
C ALA A 61 8.96 14.24 4.50
N LEU A 62 7.85 13.56 4.25
CA LEU A 62 6.49 13.96 4.66
C LEU A 62 5.87 12.81 5.44
N ARG A 63 5.66 12.99 6.75
CA ARG A 63 5.17 11.94 7.66
C ARG A 63 3.94 12.45 8.41
N ILE A 64 2.77 11.97 8.00
CA ILE A 64 1.46 12.33 8.57
C ILE A 64 0.88 11.06 9.19
N THR A 65 0.77 11.03 10.52
CA THR A 65 0.37 9.80 11.25
C THR A 65 -0.74 10.07 12.29
N PRO A 66 -1.67 9.11 12.49
CA PRO A 66 -2.82 9.28 13.38
C PRO A 66 -2.40 9.40 14.85
N THR A 67 -1.25 8.84 15.23
CA THR A 67 -0.64 8.99 16.56
C THR A 67 -0.37 10.44 16.95
N ASN A 68 -0.18 11.33 15.96
CA ASN A 68 0.08 12.76 16.17
C ASN A 68 -1.14 13.62 15.86
N ALA A 69 -1.95 13.23 14.87
CA ALA A 69 -3.25 13.85 14.60
C ALA A 69 -4.19 13.76 15.81
N ARG A 70 -4.50 12.53 16.24
CA ARG A 70 -5.53 12.23 17.28
C ARG A 70 -5.26 12.84 18.65
N ARG A 71 -4.02 13.28 18.93
CA ARG A 71 -3.65 13.86 20.24
C ARG A 71 -3.83 15.37 20.33
N PHE A 72 -3.89 16.10 19.21
CA PHE A 72 -3.77 17.56 19.24
C PHE A 72 -4.66 18.34 18.28
N TRP A 73 -5.09 17.78 17.14
CA TRP A 73 -5.74 18.55 16.06
C TRP A 73 -7.03 17.89 15.56
N SER A 74 -7.99 18.71 15.16
CA SER A 74 -9.14 18.30 14.33
C SER A 74 -8.68 18.05 12.88
N PRO A 75 -9.50 17.36 12.05
CA PRO A 75 -9.25 17.18 10.61
C PRO A 75 -8.75 18.45 9.91
N SER A 76 -9.58 19.49 9.85
CA SER A 76 -9.26 20.74 9.14
C SER A 76 -8.06 21.50 9.72
N ALA A 77 -7.77 21.33 11.02
CA ALA A 77 -6.61 21.95 11.66
C ALA A 77 -5.29 21.24 11.26
N LEU A 78 -5.30 19.90 11.14
CA LEU A 78 -4.21 19.16 10.54
C LEU A 78 -4.05 19.53 9.06
N ASN A 79 -5.16 19.61 8.33
CA ASN A 79 -5.14 19.90 6.89
C ASN A 79 -4.55 21.28 6.60
N GLY A 80 -5.05 22.31 7.28
CA GLY A 80 -4.51 23.67 7.22
C GLY A 80 -3.03 23.75 7.60
N PHE A 81 -2.59 23.00 8.63
CA PHE A 81 -1.17 22.91 8.98
C PHE A 81 -0.34 22.29 7.84
N VAL A 82 -0.74 21.12 7.33
CA VAL A 82 0.03 20.39 6.31
C VAL A 82 0.14 21.24 5.06
N ASN A 83 -0.96 21.79 4.56
CA ASN A 83 -0.95 22.61 3.34
C ASN A 83 -0.08 23.87 3.50
N HIS A 84 -0.09 24.51 4.68
CA HIS A 84 0.81 25.63 4.97
C HIS A 84 2.28 25.19 5.05
N MET A 85 2.56 24.00 5.60
CA MET A 85 3.90 23.41 5.60
C MET A 85 4.39 23.11 4.17
N LEU A 86 3.57 22.46 3.34
CA LEU A 86 3.91 22.12 1.95
C LEU A 86 4.13 23.37 1.09
N PHE A 87 3.34 24.44 1.30
CA PHE A 87 3.52 25.73 0.64
C PHE A 87 4.82 26.44 1.05
N LEU A 88 5.25 26.30 2.31
CA LEU A 88 6.47 26.91 2.84
C LEU A 88 7.73 26.04 2.72
N ARG A 89 7.61 24.80 2.26
CA ARG A 89 8.69 23.84 2.08
C ARG A 89 9.61 24.25 0.92
N ASP A 90 10.90 23.97 1.05
CA ASP A 90 11.83 24.17 -0.06
C ASP A 90 11.56 23.12 -1.16
N GLN A 91 11.78 23.47 -2.43
CA GLN A 91 11.45 22.63 -3.60
C GLN A 91 12.49 21.50 -3.83
N VAL A 92 12.86 20.82 -2.74
CA VAL A 92 13.77 19.67 -2.69
C VAL A 92 12.96 18.38 -2.89
N PRO A 93 13.44 17.39 -3.66
CA PRO A 93 12.76 16.10 -3.79
C PRO A 93 12.45 15.44 -2.44
N LEU A 94 11.35 14.68 -2.38
CA LEU A 94 11.04 13.82 -1.25
C LEU A 94 11.74 12.47 -1.42
N ARG A 95 12.33 11.94 -0.35
CA ARG A 95 12.83 10.56 -0.30
C ARG A 95 11.75 9.62 0.22
N VAL A 96 11.05 10.01 1.29
CA VAL A 96 10.05 9.18 1.98
C VAL A 96 8.77 9.98 2.21
N VAL A 97 7.62 9.41 1.85
CA VAL A 97 6.31 9.94 2.17
C VAL A 97 5.47 8.84 2.79
N GLU A 98 4.90 9.13 3.96
CA GLU A 98 4.04 8.25 4.74
C GLU A 98 2.77 9.02 5.09
N LEU A 99 1.68 8.68 4.40
CA LEU A 99 0.35 9.28 4.56
C LEU A 99 -0.56 8.25 5.23
N ASN A 100 -0.75 8.38 6.54
CA ASN A 100 -1.61 7.48 7.29
C ASN A 100 -2.88 8.23 7.73
N SER A 101 -4.05 7.74 7.30
CA SER A 101 -5.32 8.44 7.47
C SER A 101 -5.70 8.55 8.95
N TYR A 102 -6.18 9.73 9.33
CA TYR A 102 -6.80 9.92 10.63
C TYR A 102 -8.27 9.53 10.53
N ASN A 103 -8.74 8.67 11.43
CA ASN A 103 -10.16 8.38 11.55
C ASN A 103 -10.88 9.61 12.16
N PRO A 104 -11.91 10.19 11.52
CA PRO A 104 -12.70 11.30 12.05
C PRO A 104 -13.71 10.82 13.11
N LEU A 105 -13.20 10.20 14.19
CA LEU A 105 -14.00 9.59 15.25
C LEU A 105 -14.99 10.59 15.88
N LYS A 106 -16.25 10.55 15.39
CA LYS A 106 -17.53 11.13 15.87
C LYS A 106 -18.24 12.11 14.93
N ASP A 107 -17.67 12.48 13.77
CA ASP A 107 -18.20 13.62 13.00
C ASP A 107 -18.10 13.36 11.48
N GLU A 108 -19.21 12.97 10.85
CA GLU A 108 -19.24 12.54 9.43
C GLU A 108 -18.88 13.68 8.45
N ASP A 109 -19.22 14.93 8.80
CA ASP A 109 -19.03 16.13 7.99
C ASP A 109 -17.56 16.39 7.55
N TYR A 110 -16.59 15.79 8.25
CA TYR A 110 -15.15 15.95 7.97
C TYR A 110 -14.54 14.79 7.18
N PHE A 111 -15.32 13.78 6.79
CA PHE A 111 -14.82 12.63 6.03
C PHE A 111 -14.39 13.02 4.61
N GLU A 112 -15.24 13.75 3.89
CA GLU A 112 -14.97 14.19 2.50
C GLU A 112 -13.72 15.07 2.45
N GLU A 113 -13.58 16.02 3.39
CA GLU A 113 -12.39 16.86 3.56
C GLU A 113 -11.11 16.00 3.74
N ALA A 114 -11.19 14.92 4.54
CA ALA A 114 -10.05 14.03 4.78
C ALA A 114 -9.63 13.25 3.52
N VAL A 115 -10.60 12.85 2.69
CA VAL A 115 -10.37 12.15 1.42
C VAL A 115 -9.71 13.07 0.40
N GLU A 116 -10.23 14.29 0.22
CA GLU A 116 -9.67 15.29 -0.70
C GLU A 116 -8.21 15.63 -0.38
N TYR A 117 -7.88 15.88 0.89
CA TYR A 117 -6.51 16.22 1.26
C TYR A 117 -5.55 15.04 1.18
N LEU A 118 -6.01 13.81 1.45
CA LEU A 118 -5.18 12.62 1.25
C LEU A 118 -4.84 12.42 -0.25
N GLU A 119 -5.80 12.66 -1.15
CA GLU A 119 -5.51 12.73 -2.60
C GLU A 119 -4.52 13.87 -2.94
N LEU A 120 -4.72 15.07 -2.40
CA LEU A 120 -3.85 16.23 -2.68
C LEU A 120 -2.39 15.95 -2.28
N TRP A 121 -2.17 15.39 -1.08
CA TRP A 121 -0.83 15.06 -0.59
C TRP A 121 -0.21 13.88 -1.33
N PHE A 122 -1.03 12.91 -1.75
CA PHE A 122 -0.60 11.82 -2.61
C PHE A 122 -0.11 12.35 -3.97
N ARG A 123 -0.89 13.18 -4.67
CA ARG A 123 -0.48 13.84 -5.93
C ARG A 123 0.75 14.73 -5.75
N TYR A 124 0.86 15.48 -4.64
CA TYR A 124 2.04 16.28 -4.30
C TYR A 124 3.30 15.44 -4.08
N SER A 125 3.18 14.26 -3.45
CA SER A 125 4.33 13.37 -3.23
C SER A 125 4.98 12.94 -4.55
N LEU A 126 4.14 12.63 -5.55
CA LEU A 126 4.53 12.15 -6.87
C LEU A 126 5.20 13.27 -7.70
N SER A 127 4.65 14.49 -7.67
CA SER A 127 5.30 15.64 -8.32
C SER A 127 6.63 16.02 -7.65
N CYS A 128 6.76 15.79 -6.34
CA CYS A 128 8.01 15.95 -5.59
C CYS A 128 9.03 14.80 -5.79
N SER A 129 8.85 13.96 -6.82
CA SER A 129 9.80 12.90 -7.22
C SER A 129 10.10 11.88 -6.11
N VAL A 130 9.07 11.51 -5.35
CA VAL A 130 9.19 10.58 -4.21
C VAL A 130 9.78 9.21 -4.58
N ALA A 131 10.67 8.70 -3.72
CA ALA A 131 11.28 7.36 -3.85
C ALA A 131 10.52 6.26 -3.08
N LYS A 132 10.16 6.49 -1.82
CA LYS A 132 9.24 5.63 -1.05
C LYS A 132 7.93 6.37 -0.75
N LEU A 133 6.80 5.81 -1.17
CA LEU A 133 5.46 6.30 -0.86
C LEU A 133 4.67 5.19 -0.16
N SER A 134 4.20 5.45 1.05
CA SER A 134 3.32 4.58 1.83
C SER A 134 2.03 5.31 2.16
N VAL A 135 0.89 4.68 1.84
CA VAL A 135 -0.45 5.14 2.19
C VAL A 135 -1.17 4.06 2.97
N ILE A 136 -1.66 4.41 4.15
CA ILE A 136 -2.34 3.48 5.07
C ILE A 136 -3.63 4.12 5.56
N THR A 137 -4.76 3.45 5.41
CA THR A 137 -6.07 3.95 5.82
C THR A 137 -6.61 3.24 7.06
N HIS A 138 -7.43 3.92 7.85
CA HIS A 138 -7.94 3.43 9.15
C HIS A 138 -9.41 3.81 9.40
N ASP A 139 -10.31 3.30 8.57
CA ASP A 139 -11.75 3.34 8.79
C ASP A 139 -12.41 2.07 8.23
N ASP A 140 -13.66 1.80 8.64
CA ASP A 140 -14.46 0.65 8.21
C ASP A 140 -15.81 1.03 7.58
N TYR A 141 -16.20 2.32 7.64
CA TYR A 141 -17.55 2.74 7.23
C TYR A 141 -17.59 3.48 5.89
N LYS A 142 -16.55 4.24 5.56
CA LYS A 142 -16.22 4.80 4.23
C LYS A 142 -14.68 4.92 4.18
N ARG A 143 -13.99 4.52 3.10
CA ARG A 143 -12.50 4.61 3.04
C ARG A 143 -12.04 5.56 1.93
N TRP A 144 -10.75 5.93 1.95
CA TRP A 144 -10.17 6.72 0.86
C TRP A 144 -10.07 5.88 -0.41
N LEU A 145 -10.46 6.49 -1.51
CA LEU A 145 -10.52 5.90 -2.83
C LEU A 145 -9.23 6.23 -3.58
N LEU A 146 -8.65 5.28 -4.32
CA LEU A 146 -7.47 5.55 -5.14
C LEU A 146 -7.76 6.67 -6.18
N PRO A 147 -6.96 7.75 -6.23
CA PRO A 147 -7.21 8.91 -7.08
C PRO A 147 -7.37 8.59 -8.57
N LYS A 148 -8.43 9.12 -9.19
CA LYS A 148 -8.69 8.96 -10.63
C LYS A 148 -7.65 9.78 -11.43
N GLY A 149 -6.71 9.14 -12.13
CA GLY A 149 -5.65 9.85 -12.86
C GLY A 149 -4.31 9.11 -13.04
N ILE A 150 -3.67 9.27 -14.21
CA ILE A 150 -2.35 8.71 -14.55
C ILE A 150 -1.33 9.08 -13.48
N ILE A 151 -0.86 8.05 -12.76
CA ILE A 151 0.37 8.12 -11.97
C ILE A 151 1.45 7.39 -12.75
N THR A 152 2.32 8.20 -13.38
CA THR A 152 3.66 7.76 -13.75
C THR A 152 4.65 8.25 -12.70
N SER A 153 5.64 7.43 -12.36
CA SER A 153 6.78 7.90 -11.58
C SER A 153 8.09 7.33 -12.11
N LYS A 154 9.06 8.22 -12.30
CA LYS A 154 10.43 7.91 -12.71
C LYS A 154 11.39 7.82 -11.52
N HIS A 155 10.86 7.92 -10.30
CA HIS A 155 11.63 8.01 -9.06
C HIS A 155 11.17 7.02 -7.98
N LEU A 156 9.91 6.56 -8.03
CA LEU A 156 9.35 5.65 -7.04
C LEU A 156 10.01 4.26 -7.14
N THR A 157 10.68 3.86 -6.06
CA THR A 157 11.30 2.54 -5.88
C THR A 157 10.50 1.64 -4.95
N THR A 158 9.73 2.21 -4.03
CA THR A 158 8.92 1.48 -3.04
C THR A 158 7.52 2.09 -2.95
N LEU A 159 6.49 1.30 -3.27
CA LEU A 159 5.08 1.65 -3.10
C LEU A 159 4.45 0.79 -2.00
N GLU A 160 3.69 1.42 -1.10
CA GLU A 160 2.86 0.71 -0.13
C GLU A 160 1.46 1.36 -0.11
N LEU A 161 0.43 0.56 -0.35
CA LEU A 161 -0.99 0.93 -0.33
C LEU A 161 -1.69 -0.10 0.55
N THR A 162 -2.35 0.30 1.63
CA THR A 162 -2.72 -0.65 2.69
C THR A 162 -4.01 -0.23 3.42
N TRP A 163 -5.02 -1.12 3.41
CA TRP A 163 -6.40 -0.90 3.89
C TRP A 163 -7.20 0.10 3.01
N VAL A 164 -6.88 0.20 1.71
CA VAL A 164 -7.40 1.20 0.74
C VAL A 164 -8.49 0.62 -0.18
N GLU A 165 -9.46 1.44 -0.59
CA GLU A 165 -10.58 1.07 -1.48
C GLU A 165 -10.41 1.58 -2.93
N THR A 166 -11.13 0.94 -3.86
CA THR A 166 -11.25 1.35 -5.26
C THR A 166 -12.72 1.43 -5.65
N GLU A 167 -13.23 2.64 -5.88
CA GLU A 167 -14.65 2.92 -6.16
C GLU A 167 -15.15 2.23 -7.44
N HIS A 168 -14.24 2.06 -8.40
CA HIS A 168 -14.42 1.36 -9.66
C HIS A 168 -13.21 0.44 -9.86
N ASN A 169 -13.12 -0.23 -11.02
CA ASN A 169 -11.86 -0.82 -11.46
C ASN A 169 -10.69 0.16 -11.31
N LEU A 170 -9.48 -0.38 -11.15
CA LEU A 170 -8.33 0.28 -11.76
C LEU A 170 -8.57 0.23 -13.28
N ASP A 171 -9.20 1.27 -13.81
CA ASP A 171 -9.51 1.45 -15.24
C ASP A 171 -8.42 2.30 -15.88
N PHE A 172 -7.88 1.83 -17.00
CA PHE A 172 -6.76 2.46 -17.69
C PHE A 172 -7.12 2.90 -19.12
N SER A 173 -8.40 3.13 -19.41
CA SER A 173 -8.94 3.36 -20.76
C SER A 173 -9.28 4.83 -21.11
N SER A 174 -8.28 5.65 -21.47
CA SER A 174 -8.49 7.06 -21.90
C SER A 174 -8.01 7.40 -23.32
N CYS A 175 -8.33 6.55 -24.30
CA CYS A 175 -8.34 6.85 -25.74
C CYS A 175 -9.38 5.91 -26.37
N VAL A 176 -10.38 6.34 -27.16
CA VAL A 176 -10.44 7.48 -28.10
C VAL A 176 -11.86 8.09 -28.17
N SER A 177 -11.94 9.41 -28.37
CA SER A 177 -13.08 10.22 -28.90
C SER A 177 -14.47 10.16 -28.24
N GLY A 178 -14.91 11.33 -27.74
CA GLY A 178 -16.23 11.88 -28.09
C GLY A 178 -17.18 12.18 -26.92
N GLY A 179 -17.59 13.45 -26.79
CA GLY A 179 -18.63 13.89 -25.86
C GLY A 179 -18.12 14.80 -24.73
N PHE A 180 -18.80 15.93 -24.53
CA PHE A 180 -18.75 16.66 -23.26
C PHE A 180 -19.90 16.14 -22.41
N GLU A 181 -19.60 15.46 -21.30
CA GLU A 181 -20.18 15.68 -19.95
C GLU A 181 -19.67 14.64 -18.95
N ASP A 182 -19.34 13.42 -19.39
CA ASP A 182 -18.62 12.43 -18.59
C ASP A 182 -17.11 12.72 -18.54
N LEU A 183 -16.52 12.67 -17.34
CA LEU A 183 -15.07 12.71 -17.17
C LEU A 183 -14.49 11.33 -17.54
N PRO A 184 -13.52 11.24 -18.48
CA PRO A 184 -12.96 9.96 -18.88
C PRO A 184 -12.26 9.29 -17.70
N LEU A 185 -12.45 7.99 -17.51
CA LEU A 185 -11.72 7.20 -16.52
C LEU A 185 -10.24 7.08 -16.95
N VAL A 186 -9.33 7.17 -15.98
CA VAL A 186 -7.90 7.43 -16.24
C VAL A 186 -7.00 6.43 -15.50
N PRO A 187 -6.02 5.80 -16.21
CA PRO A 187 -5.04 4.86 -15.64
C PRO A 187 -4.57 5.18 -14.23
N PHE A 188 -4.53 4.21 -13.32
CA PHE A 188 -3.89 4.45 -12.03
C PHE A 188 -2.35 4.37 -12.17
N LEU A 189 -1.80 3.20 -12.53
CA LEU A 189 -0.36 2.94 -12.67
C LEU A 189 0.05 2.70 -14.14
N GLU A 190 0.22 3.76 -14.94
CA GLU A 190 0.62 3.58 -16.36
C GLU A 190 2.09 3.14 -16.51
N SER A 191 3.00 3.72 -15.72
CA SER A 191 4.43 3.38 -15.81
C SER A 191 5.24 3.73 -14.57
N MET A 192 5.85 2.70 -13.96
CA MET A 192 6.82 2.84 -12.85
C MET A 192 8.06 1.95 -13.11
N PRO A 193 8.92 2.29 -14.09
CA PRO A 193 10.01 1.42 -14.55
C PRO A 193 11.13 1.18 -13.52
N PHE A 194 11.19 2.00 -12.48
CA PHE A 194 12.16 1.93 -11.38
C PHE A 194 11.59 1.32 -10.08
N LEU A 195 10.32 0.89 -10.08
CA LEU A 195 9.71 0.26 -8.91
C LEU A 195 10.44 -1.06 -8.61
N VAL A 196 10.93 -1.21 -7.39
CA VAL A 196 11.65 -2.38 -6.88
C VAL A 196 10.75 -3.17 -5.94
N GLU A 197 9.94 -2.47 -5.15
CA GLU A 197 9.09 -3.05 -4.12
C GLU A 197 7.67 -2.47 -4.22
N ALA A 198 6.66 -3.33 -4.14
CA ALA A 198 5.28 -2.91 -4.02
C ALA A 198 4.51 -3.80 -3.04
N PHE A 199 3.80 -3.16 -2.12
CA PHE A 199 2.95 -3.81 -1.13
C PHE A 199 1.53 -3.25 -1.28
N VAL A 200 0.63 -4.02 -1.92
CA VAL A 200 -0.73 -3.59 -2.25
C VAL A 200 -1.70 -4.48 -1.49
N ARG A 201 -2.26 -3.93 -0.40
CA ARG A 201 -3.16 -4.60 0.55
C ARG A 201 -4.52 -3.91 0.51
N LEU A 202 -5.44 -4.48 -0.27
CA LEU A 202 -6.76 -3.92 -0.56
C LEU A 202 -7.83 -4.52 0.35
N LEU A 203 -8.93 -3.79 0.49
CA LEU A 203 -10.14 -4.21 1.20
C LEU A 203 -11.39 -3.94 0.37
N ASN A 204 -12.48 -4.59 0.77
CA ASN A 204 -13.87 -4.22 0.51
C ASN A 204 -14.08 -3.78 -0.94
N CYS A 205 -13.48 -4.54 -1.85
CA CYS A 205 -13.43 -4.17 -3.25
C CYS A 205 -14.83 -4.37 -3.81
N ALA A 206 -15.52 -3.27 -4.13
CA ALA A 206 -16.87 -3.28 -4.70
C ALA A 206 -16.96 -3.98 -6.08
N ASP A 207 -15.84 -4.50 -6.58
CA ASP A 207 -15.66 -5.13 -7.88
C ASP A 207 -15.99 -6.63 -7.91
N SER A 208 -16.66 -7.16 -6.87
CA SER A 208 -17.07 -8.57 -6.72
C SER A 208 -18.40 -8.93 -7.42
N CYS A 209 -18.49 -10.11 -8.02
CA CYS A 209 -19.73 -10.65 -8.61
C CYS A 209 -20.49 -11.54 -7.63
N LYS A 210 -21.70 -11.12 -7.26
CA LYS A 210 -22.64 -11.90 -6.42
C LYS A 210 -23.04 -13.26 -7.02
N ASN A 211 -22.82 -13.46 -8.32
CA ASN A 211 -23.11 -14.69 -9.06
C ASN A 211 -21.85 -15.57 -9.27
N GLY A 212 -20.71 -15.26 -8.64
CA GLY A 212 -19.56 -16.18 -8.54
C GLY A 212 -18.71 -16.37 -9.80
N TYR A 213 -18.64 -15.38 -10.70
CA TYR A 213 -17.77 -15.41 -11.90
C TYR A 213 -16.37 -14.85 -11.57
N GLU A 214 -15.28 -15.58 -11.90
CA GLU A 214 -13.91 -15.09 -11.63
C GLU A 214 -13.52 -13.88 -12.48
N VAL A 215 -13.71 -13.97 -13.80
CA VAL A 215 -13.35 -12.92 -14.78
C VAL A 215 -14.27 -12.98 -16.00
N SER A 216 -15.45 -12.35 -15.91
CA SER A 216 -16.35 -12.00 -17.02
C SER A 216 -17.51 -11.15 -16.49
N ASP A 217 -18.27 -10.52 -17.38
CA ASP A 217 -19.67 -10.23 -17.07
C ASP A 217 -20.40 -11.56 -16.79
N CYS A 218 -21.33 -11.53 -15.83
CA CYS A 218 -22.20 -12.65 -15.49
C CYS A 218 -23.58 -12.57 -16.18
N GLY A 219 -23.85 -11.54 -16.97
CA GLY A 219 -25.11 -11.35 -17.70
C GLY A 219 -26.29 -10.94 -16.81
N ASP A 220 -26.02 -10.38 -15.62
CA ASP A 220 -27.02 -9.89 -14.68
C ASP A 220 -26.81 -8.39 -14.47
N GLU A 221 -27.67 -7.59 -15.10
CA GLU A 221 -27.66 -6.12 -15.04
C GLU A 221 -27.72 -5.57 -13.61
N SER A 222 -28.27 -6.35 -12.66
CA SER A 222 -28.36 -6.02 -11.24
C SER A 222 -27.16 -6.49 -10.41
N CYS A 223 -26.10 -6.98 -11.04
CA CYS A 223 -24.83 -7.33 -10.39
C CYS A 223 -23.91 -6.11 -10.36
N TRP A 224 -24.03 -5.28 -9.31
CA TRP A 224 -23.27 -4.04 -9.12
C TRP A 224 -21.77 -4.14 -9.45
N GLY A 225 -21.11 -5.24 -9.06
CA GLY A 225 -19.74 -5.53 -9.48
C GLY A 225 -19.61 -5.57 -11.01
N CYS A 226 -20.20 -6.56 -11.68
CA CYS A 226 -20.11 -6.70 -13.13
C CYS A 226 -20.54 -5.43 -13.89
N SER A 227 -21.63 -4.79 -13.49
CA SER A 227 -22.16 -3.57 -14.12
C SER A 227 -21.19 -2.37 -14.01
N ASN A 228 -20.49 -2.21 -12.87
CA ASN A 228 -19.44 -1.20 -12.71
C ASN A 228 -18.09 -1.61 -13.32
N CYS A 229 -17.91 -2.88 -13.72
CA CYS A 229 -16.62 -3.43 -14.14
C CYS A 229 -16.32 -3.35 -15.65
N LYS A 230 -17.23 -2.84 -16.49
CA LYS A 230 -17.04 -2.71 -17.96
C LYS A 230 -16.47 -3.98 -18.64
N TYR A 231 -16.91 -5.15 -18.20
CA TYR A 231 -16.35 -6.43 -18.67
C TYR A 231 -16.49 -6.57 -20.20
N GLY A 232 -15.35 -6.59 -20.89
CA GLY A 232 -15.26 -6.60 -22.36
C GLY A 232 -14.36 -5.50 -22.90
N GLU A 233 -14.24 -4.36 -22.21
CA GLU A 233 -13.27 -3.32 -22.56
C GLU A 233 -11.87 -3.72 -22.06
N ASN A 234 -10.99 -4.02 -23.02
CA ASN A 234 -9.79 -4.83 -22.85
C ASN A 234 -8.55 -4.06 -22.32
N ILE A 235 -8.69 -3.34 -21.19
CA ILE A 235 -7.65 -2.43 -20.64
C ILE A 235 -7.30 -2.66 -19.16
N CYS A 236 -6.84 -3.87 -18.82
CA CYS A 236 -6.31 -4.23 -17.50
C CYS A 236 -4.78 -4.06 -17.49
N VAL A 237 -4.22 -3.08 -16.75
CA VAL A 237 -2.76 -2.82 -16.70
C VAL A 237 -2.22 -2.50 -15.28
N ALA A 238 -2.94 -2.86 -14.21
CA ALA A 238 -2.47 -2.69 -12.83
C ALA A 238 -1.20 -3.50 -12.53
N LEU A 239 -1.19 -4.78 -12.89
CA LEU A 239 -0.02 -5.64 -12.80
C LEU A 239 1.08 -5.18 -13.75
N GLN A 240 0.75 -4.57 -14.89
CA GLN A 240 1.73 -4.04 -15.84
C GLN A 240 2.49 -2.83 -15.24
N GLY A 241 1.83 -1.97 -14.46
CA GLY A 241 2.50 -0.94 -13.65
C GLY A 241 3.45 -1.52 -12.59
N LEU A 242 3.13 -2.70 -12.07
CA LEU A 242 3.91 -3.43 -11.04
C LEU A 242 4.94 -4.44 -11.62
N SER A 243 4.96 -4.64 -12.94
CA SER A 243 5.78 -5.68 -13.62
C SER A 243 7.30 -5.48 -13.51
N SER A 244 7.72 -4.28 -13.11
CA SER A 244 9.10 -3.89 -12.83
C SER A 244 9.62 -4.39 -11.48
N CYS A 245 8.74 -4.75 -10.54
CA CYS A 245 9.11 -5.09 -9.16
C CYS A 245 10.03 -6.30 -9.04
N ARG A 246 10.90 -6.25 -8.03
CA ARG A 246 11.67 -7.38 -7.50
C ARG A 246 10.95 -8.06 -6.33
N ASN A 247 10.28 -7.27 -5.49
CA ASN A 247 9.52 -7.71 -4.33
C ASN A 247 8.06 -7.26 -4.50
N LEU A 248 7.10 -8.17 -4.42
CA LEU A 248 5.68 -7.86 -4.64
C LEU A 248 4.80 -8.57 -3.60
N GLU A 249 3.88 -7.83 -3.00
CA GLU A 249 2.83 -8.33 -2.12
C GLU A 249 1.48 -7.84 -2.64
N LEU A 250 0.57 -8.78 -2.94
CA LEU A 250 -0.79 -8.52 -3.41
C LEU A 250 -1.79 -9.24 -2.51
N THR A 251 -2.35 -8.52 -1.53
CA THR A 251 -3.42 -9.05 -0.68
C THR A 251 -4.71 -8.30 -0.94
N ALA A 252 -5.82 -9.02 -0.95
CA ALA A 252 -7.17 -8.52 -1.15
C ALA A 252 -8.16 -9.56 -0.58
N GLU A 253 -9.39 -9.14 -0.29
CA GLU A 253 -10.47 -10.06 0.07
C GLU A 253 -10.74 -11.09 -1.04
N THR A 254 -11.15 -12.29 -0.65
CA THR A 254 -11.35 -13.45 -1.54
C THR A 254 -12.26 -13.16 -2.74
N ALA A 255 -13.22 -12.25 -2.58
CA ALA A 255 -14.20 -11.87 -3.61
C ALA A 255 -13.72 -10.80 -4.61
N ALA A 256 -12.57 -10.14 -4.38
CA ALA A 256 -12.08 -9.05 -5.23
C ALA A 256 -11.56 -9.57 -6.59
N PHE A 257 -11.87 -8.87 -7.69
CA PHE A 257 -11.41 -9.26 -9.04
C PHE A 257 -10.28 -8.40 -9.60
N ILE A 258 -9.95 -7.31 -8.91
CA ILE A 258 -8.98 -6.28 -9.30
C ILE A 258 -7.66 -6.85 -9.82
N PHE A 259 -7.14 -7.91 -9.21
CA PHE A 259 -5.96 -8.61 -9.70
C PHE A 259 -6.29 -9.73 -10.71
N ARG A 260 -7.40 -10.46 -10.54
CA ARG A 260 -7.80 -11.56 -11.42
C ARG A 260 -8.06 -11.11 -12.87
N LYS A 261 -8.68 -9.94 -13.06
CA LYS A 261 -8.90 -9.30 -14.38
C LYS A 261 -7.60 -9.12 -15.16
N ASP A 262 -6.59 -8.54 -14.51
CA ASP A 262 -5.25 -8.34 -15.08
C ASP A 262 -4.56 -9.66 -15.47
N LEU A 263 -4.89 -10.79 -14.83
CA LEU A 263 -4.25 -12.08 -15.13
C LEU A 263 -4.66 -12.68 -16.48
N VAL A 264 -5.75 -12.23 -17.11
CA VAL A 264 -6.10 -12.60 -18.50
C VAL A 264 -5.05 -12.07 -19.49
N ARG A 265 -4.38 -10.97 -19.16
CA ARG A 265 -3.30 -10.36 -19.97
C ARG A 265 -2.06 -10.10 -19.11
N CYS A 266 -1.77 -11.05 -18.22
CA CYS A 266 -0.72 -10.93 -17.23
C CYS A 266 0.63 -10.50 -17.87
N PRO A 267 1.31 -9.46 -17.36
CA PRO A 267 2.63 -9.07 -17.85
C PRO A 267 3.68 -10.13 -17.47
N VAL A 268 4.86 -10.06 -18.08
CA VAL A 268 5.99 -10.91 -17.64
C VAL A 268 6.77 -10.20 -16.54
N PHE A 269 6.72 -10.74 -15.33
CA PHE A 269 7.41 -10.29 -14.13
C PHE A 269 8.90 -10.65 -14.17
N SER A 270 9.61 -10.11 -15.17
CA SER A 270 11.00 -10.44 -15.54
C SER A 270 12.07 -10.22 -14.46
N LYS A 271 11.73 -9.48 -13.38
CA LYS A 271 12.62 -9.15 -12.26
C LYS A 271 12.17 -9.74 -10.92
N LEU A 272 10.98 -10.33 -10.84
CA LEU A 272 10.32 -10.66 -9.58
C LEU A 272 11.00 -11.84 -8.89
N LYS A 273 11.55 -11.59 -7.70
CA LYS A 273 12.25 -12.58 -6.86
C LYS A 273 11.40 -13.07 -5.71
N THR A 274 10.60 -12.20 -5.11
CA THR A 274 9.73 -12.57 -3.99
C THR A 274 8.30 -12.11 -4.21
N LEU A 275 7.34 -13.04 -4.17
CA LEU A 275 5.91 -12.79 -4.31
C LEU A 275 5.16 -13.21 -3.03
N LEU A 276 4.21 -12.41 -2.57
CA LEU A 276 3.26 -12.74 -1.50
C LEU A 276 1.83 -12.59 -2.03
N LEU A 277 1.03 -13.66 -1.92
CA LEU A 277 -0.41 -13.69 -2.24
C LEU A 277 -1.21 -14.19 -1.03
N CYS A 278 -2.51 -13.90 -0.99
CA CYS A 278 -3.44 -14.45 0.00
C CYS A 278 -4.62 -15.21 -0.65
N GLU A 279 -5.72 -15.41 0.06
CA GLU A 279 -6.87 -16.28 -0.28
C GLU A 279 -7.36 -16.12 -1.72
N TRP A 280 -7.41 -14.89 -2.25
CA TRP A 280 -7.95 -14.61 -3.57
C TRP A 280 -7.25 -15.37 -4.71
N CYS A 281 -5.98 -15.77 -4.54
CA CYS A 281 -5.26 -16.55 -5.56
C CYS A 281 -5.67 -18.05 -5.60
N ILE A 282 -6.44 -18.50 -4.61
CA ILE A 282 -6.96 -19.87 -4.47
C ILE A 282 -8.42 -19.91 -4.89
N THR A 283 -8.67 -19.93 -6.20
CA THR A 283 -9.98 -20.28 -6.78
C THR A 283 -10.02 -21.77 -7.13
N ASP A 284 -11.16 -22.29 -7.61
CA ASP A 284 -11.31 -23.74 -7.85
C ASP A 284 -10.38 -24.28 -8.95
N ASN A 285 -10.04 -23.49 -9.96
CA ASN A 285 -9.07 -23.88 -10.98
C ASN A 285 -7.60 -23.51 -10.64
N LEU A 286 -7.36 -22.81 -9.51
CA LEU A 286 -6.05 -22.29 -9.06
C LEU A 286 -5.32 -21.43 -10.11
N GLY A 287 -6.03 -20.95 -11.14
CA GLY A 287 -5.48 -20.32 -12.33
C GLY A 287 -4.72 -19.04 -12.03
N ALA A 288 -5.12 -18.30 -10.99
CA ALA A 288 -4.43 -17.10 -10.55
C ALA A 288 -3.01 -17.41 -10.03
N LEU A 289 -2.87 -18.38 -9.12
CA LEU A 289 -1.57 -18.87 -8.63
C LEU A 289 -0.70 -19.40 -9.79
N ILE A 290 -1.29 -20.21 -10.67
CA ILE A 290 -0.58 -20.77 -11.83
C ILE A 290 -0.09 -19.66 -12.77
N CYS A 291 -0.90 -18.64 -13.04
CA CYS A 291 -0.54 -17.52 -13.89
C CYS A 291 0.72 -16.79 -13.38
N PHE A 292 0.79 -16.46 -12.08
CA PHE A 292 2.01 -15.87 -11.51
C PHE A 292 3.24 -16.77 -11.62
N LEU A 293 3.10 -18.08 -11.36
CA LEU A 293 4.21 -19.03 -11.51
C LEU A 293 4.72 -19.08 -12.96
N GLN A 294 3.83 -19.00 -13.95
CA GLN A 294 4.20 -18.99 -15.37
C GLN A 294 4.79 -17.65 -15.84
N HIS A 295 4.35 -16.54 -15.26
CA HIS A 295 4.75 -15.19 -15.65
C HIS A 295 5.95 -14.63 -14.87
N SER A 296 6.43 -15.33 -13.84
CA SER A 296 7.55 -14.93 -12.97
C SER A 296 8.76 -15.86 -13.12
N PRO A 297 9.44 -15.90 -14.30
CA PRO A 297 10.42 -16.93 -14.65
C PRO A 297 11.73 -16.92 -13.83
N VAL A 298 11.88 -15.97 -12.89
CA VAL A 298 13.06 -15.81 -12.03
C VAL A 298 12.73 -15.85 -10.54
N LEU A 299 11.51 -16.25 -10.16
CA LEU A 299 10.99 -16.25 -8.79
C LEU A 299 11.78 -17.21 -7.86
N GLU A 300 12.31 -16.67 -6.77
CA GLU A 300 13.11 -17.39 -5.76
C GLU A 300 12.27 -17.75 -4.52
N LYS A 301 11.26 -16.93 -4.19
CA LYS A 301 10.35 -17.19 -3.08
C LYS A 301 8.90 -16.81 -3.38
N LEU A 302 7.99 -17.72 -3.07
CA LEU A 302 6.56 -17.47 -2.97
C LEU A 302 6.15 -17.57 -1.50
N ALA A 303 5.31 -16.64 -1.04
CA ALA A 303 4.61 -16.72 0.23
C ALA A 303 3.09 -16.74 -0.02
N LEU A 304 2.40 -17.71 0.56
CA LEU A 304 0.94 -17.81 0.54
C LEU A 304 0.46 -17.62 1.99
N GLN A 305 -0.47 -16.69 2.21
CA GLN A 305 -0.92 -16.34 3.56
C GLN A 305 -2.43 -16.34 3.65
N PHE A 306 -2.99 -17.18 4.52
CA PHE A 306 -4.43 -17.36 4.68
C PHE A 306 -4.83 -17.00 6.12
N TYR A 307 -5.73 -16.04 6.23
CA TYR A 307 -6.17 -15.31 7.42
C TYR A 307 -7.62 -15.62 7.81
N ASP A 308 -8.46 -15.94 6.83
CA ASP A 308 -9.85 -16.36 7.01
C ASP A 308 -9.99 -17.87 6.71
N PRO A 309 -10.31 -18.73 7.70
CA PRO A 309 -10.54 -20.16 7.49
C PRO A 309 -11.90 -20.48 6.86
N GLU A 310 -12.87 -19.55 6.84
CA GLU A 310 -14.24 -19.70 6.33
C GLU A 310 -14.42 -19.11 4.92
N ALA A 311 -13.45 -18.32 4.43
CA ALA A 311 -13.33 -17.85 3.04
C ALA A 311 -13.44 -18.96 1.96
N HIS A 312 -13.31 -20.24 2.32
CA HIS A 312 -13.52 -21.36 1.39
C HIS A 312 -15.00 -21.60 1.03
N GLU A 313 -15.96 -21.09 1.81
CA GLU A 313 -17.39 -21.12 1.48
C GLU A 313 -17.79 -20.04 0.45
N ASN A 314 -17.01 -18.95 0.39
CA ASN A 314 -17.21 -17.82 -0.53
C ASN A 314 -16.28 -17.88 -1.75
N LEU A 315 -15.86 -19.07 -2.18
CA LEU A 315 -15.04 -19.22 -3.38
C LEU A 315 -15.80 -18.86 -4.64
N VAL A 316 -15.05 -18.29 -5.59
CA VAL A 316 -15.58 -17.86 -6.89
C VAL A 316 -15.59 -19.08 -7.81
N VAL A 317 -16.80 -19.53 -8.18
CA VAL A 317 -17.07 -20.89 -8.68
C VAL A 317 -16.90 -21.03 -10.20
N MET A 318 -17.11 -19.97 -10.98
CA MET A 318 -17.06 -20.04 -12.45
C MET A 318 -15.70 -19.61 -13.01
N GLU A 319 -15.04 -20.59 -13.65
CA GLU A 319 -13.67 -20.56 -14.14
C GLU A 319 -13.35 -19.38 -15.07
N ALA A 320 -12.26 -18.65 -14.76
CA ALA A 320 -11.65 -17.73 -15.71
C ALA A 320 -10.63 -18.43 -16.64
N CYS A 321 -10.65 -18.07 -17.92
CA CYS A 321 -9.66 -18.50 -18.91
C CYS A 321 -8.45 -17.55 -18.93
N TYR A 322 -7.48 -17.80 -18.06
CA TYR A 322 -6.14 -17.20 -18.11
C TYR A 322 -5.29 -17.80 -19.27
N ASP A 323 -4.27 -17.10 -19.79
CA ASP A 323 -3.35 -17.62 -20.84
C ASP A 323 -2.35 -18.64 -20.26
N LEU A 324 -2.86 -19.80 -19.84
CA LEU A 324 -2.08 -20.85 -19.18
C LEU A 324 -1.28 -21.67 -20.20
N ARG A 325 0.02 -21.40 -20.25
CA ARG A 325 1.00 -22.12 -21.06
C ARG A 325 1.13 -23.57 -20.59
N LYS A 326 0.90 -24.52 -21.49
CA LYS A 326 1.04 -25.98 -21.24
C LYS A 326 2.50 -26.46 -21.16
N GLN A 327 3.42 -25.62 -20.70
CA GLN A 327 4.85 -25.92 -20.60
C GLN A 327 5.24 -26.19 -19.13
N PRO A 328 6.07 -27.21 -18.85
CA PRO A 328 6.54 -27.48 -17.49
C PRO A 328 7.43 -26.33 -17.00
N LEU A 329 7.13 -25.80 -15.83
CA LEU A 329 7.93 -24.74 -15.21
C LEU A 329 9.17 -25.32 -14.54
N VAL A 330 10.30 -24.62 -14.70
CA VAL A 330 11.57 -25.00 -14.07
C VAL A 330 11.66 -24.32 -12.70
N LEU A 331 10.78 -24.72 -11.75
CA LEU A 331 10.70 -24.17 -10.39
C LEU A 331 11.89 -24.57 -9.47
N LYS A 332 13.06 -24.85 -10.06
CA LYS A 332 14.21 -25.46 -9.37
C LYS A 332 14.76 -24.63 -8.22
N ASP A 333 14.73 -23.30 -8.35
CA ASP A 333 15.26 -22.38 -7.33
C ASP A 333 14.18 -21.81 -6.42
N LEU A 334 12.89 -22.02 -6.74
CA LEU A 334 11.76 -21.55 -5.95
C LEU A 334 11.74 -22.20 -4.55
N THR A 335 11.36 -21.40 -3.55
CA THR A 335 10.95 -21.83 -2.21
C THR A 335 9.53 -21.33 -1.95
N VAL A 336 8.71 -22.12 -1.26
CA VAL A 336 7.33 -21.74 -0.93
C VAL A 336 7.15 -21.74 0.58
N GLU A 337 6.58 -20.67 1.11
CA GLU A 337 6.18 -20.54 2.52
C GLU A 337 4.66 -20.38 2.59
N VAL A 338 3.94 -21.36 3.14
CA VAL A 338 2.49 -21.31 3.31
C VAL A 338 2.15 -21.04 4.78
N LYS A 339 1.42 -19.97 5.06
CA LYS A 339 0.83 -19.65 6.37
C LYS A 339 -0.66 -19.95 6.32
N ILE A 340 -1.16 -20.80 7.20
CA ILE A 340 -2.54 -21.31 7.16
C ILE A 340 -3.01 -21.77 8.56
N TYR A 341 -4.31 -21.92 8.79
CA TYR A 341 -4.78 -22.53 10.04
C TYR A 341 -4.63 -24.05 10.07
N GLU A 342 -4.59 -24.61 11.27
CA GLU A 342 -4.76 -26.04 11.49
C GLU A 342 -6.14 -26.52 11.00
N GLY A 343 -6.17 -27.59 10.19
CA GLY A 343 -7.39 -28.19 9.65
C GLY A 343 -7.92 -27.60 8.34
N ASP A 344 -7.26 -26.61 7.74
CA ASP A 344 -7.69 -25.97 6.49
C ASP A 344 -7.30 -26.79 5.25
N GLU A 345 -8.30 -27.32 4.54
CA GLU A 345 -8.11 -28.22 3.39
C GLU A 345 -7.47 -27.55 2.16
N ARG A 346 -7.42 -26.21 2.09
CA ARG A 346 -6.81 -25.49 0.95
C ARG A 346 -5.32 -25.80 0.79
N ILE A 347 -4.66 -26.29 1.84
CA ILE A 347 -3.27 -26.76 1.76
C ILE A 347 -3.08 -27.90 0.75
N HIS A 348 -4.06 -28.80 0.60
CA HIS A 348 -3.98 -29.92 -0.34
C HIS A 348 -4.03 -29.42 -1.78
N LYS A 349 -5.03 -28.58 -2.11
CA LYS A 349 -5.13 -27.86 -3.40
C LYS A 349 -3.81 -27.17 -3.79
N VAL A 350 -3.17 -26.47 -2.84
CA VAL A 350 -1.88 -25.79 -3.05
C VAL A 350 -0.73 -26.76 -3.29
N VAL A 351 -0.57 -27.79 -2.46
CA VAL A 351 0.53 -28.76 -2.56
C VAL A 351 0.44 -29.57 -3.86
N ASP A 352 -0.76 -30.02 -4.24
CA ASP A 352 -0.98 -30.83 -5.44
C ASP A 352 -0.62 -30.06 -6.73
N VAL A 353 -0.99 -28.78 -6.83
CA VAL A 353 -0.58 -27.94 -7.97
C VAL A 353 0.94 -27.70 -7.98
N LEU A 354 1.55 -27.37 -6.84
CA LEU A 354 3.01 -27.16 -6.79
C LEU A 354 3.79 -28.44 -7.17
N ALA A 355 3.31 -29.61 -6.72
CA ALA A 355 3.86 -30.91 -7.12
C ALA A 355 3.65 -31.19 -8.62
N SER A 356 2.50 -30.83 -9.20
CA SER A 356 2.24 -30.98 -10.64
C SER A 356 3.19 -30.13 -11.52
N TYR A 357 3.64 -28.98 -11.01
CA TYR A 357 4.68 -28.14 -11.63
C TYR A 357 6.12 -28.55 -11.24
N GLY A 358 6.30 -29.71 -10.61
CA GLY A 358 7.60 -30.31 -10.32
C GLY A 358 8.37 -29.67 -9.16
N LEU A 359 7.71 -28.91 -8.29
CA LEU A 359 8.32 -28.45 -7.04
C LEU A 359 8.36 -29.61 -6.04
N PRO A 360 9.53 -30.00 -5.52
CA PRO A 360 9.63 -31.09 -4.55
C PRO A 360 9.22 -30.60 -3.15
N SER A 361 8.72 -31.51 -2.32
CA SER A 361 8.05 -31.16 -1.06
C SER A 361 8.97 -30.51 -0.01
N GLU A 362 10.29 -30.76 -0.04
CA GLU A 362 11.24 -30.13 0.88
C GLU A 362 11.41 -28.62 0.63
N LYS A 363 10.92 -28.10 -0.50
CA LYS A 363 10.85 -26.67 -0.83
C LYS A 363 9.54 -26.00 -0.38
N ILE A 364 8.59 -26.75 0.19
CA ILE A 364 7.30 -26.24 0.69
C ILE A 364 7.32 -26.23 2.22
N MET A 365 7.53 -25.04 2.81
CA MET A 365 7.48 -24.83 4.26
C MET A 365 6.07 -24.43 4.68
N ILE A 366 5.40 -25.31 5.43
CA ILE A 366 4.05 -25.05 5.97
C ILE A 366 4.19 -24.53 7.41
N LYS A 367 3.57 -23.39 7.70
CA LYS A 367 3.44 -22.80 9.04
C LYS A 367 1.97 -22.76 9.41
N GLN A 368 1.58 -23.65 10.31
CA GLN A 368 0.21 -23.71 10.81
C GLN A 368 0.03 -22.82 12.04
N TYR A 369 -1.15 -22.22 12.15
CA TYR A 369 -1.58 -21.44 13.31
C TYR A 369 -2.80 -22.14 13.95
N PRO A 370 -2.88 -22.22 15.29
CA PRO A 370 -4.05 -22.79 15.94
C PRO A 370 -5.30 -21.97 15.60
N LYS A 371 -6.45 -22.62 15.38
CA LYS A 371 -7.74 -21.94 15.16
C LYS A 371 -8.25 -21.37 16.49
N ILE A 372 -7.66 -20.25 16.92
CA ILE A 372 -8.12 -19.46 18.07
C ILE A 372 -9.50 -18.87 17.71
N GLU A 373 -10.46 -18.94 18.64
CA GLU A 373 -11.77 -18.31 18.46
C GLU A 373 -11.58 -16.80 18.19
N ALA A 374 -12.23 -16.29 17.14
CA ALA A 374 -11.87 -15.02 16.51
C ALA A 374 -12.13 -13.80 17.42
N GLN A 375 -11.14 -13.45 18.24
CA GLN A 375 -10.79 -12.05 18.38
C GLN A 375 -10.25 -11.60 17.03
N PHE A 376 -11.02 -10.75 16.33
CA PHE A 376 -10.49 -9.87 15.29
C PHE A 376 -9.45 -8.96 15.95
N ASP A 377 -8.22 -9.46 16.06
CA ASP A 377 -7.12 -8.67 16.56
C ASP A 377 -6.72 -7.71 15.44
N ASN A 378 -7.31 -6.51 15.51
CA ASN A 378 -7.01 -5.41 14.60
C ASN A 378 -5.55 -4.91 14.72
N THR A 379 -4.68 -5.60 15.49
CA THR A 379 -3.23 -5.72 15.24
C THR A 379 -2.85 -6.73 14.15
N TRP A 380 -3.72 -6.92 13.18
CA TRP A 380 -3.42 -6.48 11.82
C TRP A 380 -2.31 -5.40 11.81
N SER A 381 -1.06 -5.88 11.83
CA SER A 381 0.14 -5.15 12.23
C SER A 381 0.97 -4.83 10.99
N SER A 382 1.57 -3.64 11.05
CA SER A 382 2.45 -2.97 10.08
C SER A 382 3.76 -3.71 9.77
N GLY A 383 3.73 -5.03 9.69
CA GLY A 383 4.81 -5.91 9.25
C GLY A 383 5.03 -5.84 7.75
N SER A 384 5.48 -4.68 7.25
CA SER A 384 6.23 -4.61 6.00
C SER A 384 7.34 -5.67 5.99
N PHE A 385 7.57 -6.35 4.86
CA PHE A 385 8.54 -7.42 4.64
C PHE A 385 9.77 -7.40 5.60
N SER A 386 9.64 -8.05 6.75
CA SER A 386 10.74 -8.29 7.69
C SER A 386 11.33 -9.67 7.46
N PHE A 387 11.98 -9.86 6.31
CA PHE A 387 13.06 -10.84 6.23
C PHE A 387 14.22 -10.31 7.06
N GLU A 388 14.16 -10.55 8.37
CA GLU A 388 15.25 -10.28 9.30
C GLU A 388 16.51 -10.98 8.78
N GLN A 389 17.45 -10.19 8.27
CA GLN A 389 18.83 -10.63 8.15
C GLN A 389 19.35 -10.85 9.57
N LYS A 390 19.39 -12.12 10.00
CA LYS A 390 20.19 -12.52 11.15
C LYS A 390 21.65 -12.23 10.82
N ILE A 391 22.18 -11.19 11.47
CA ILE A 391 23.61 -10.87 11.57
C ILE A 391 24.24 -11.84 12.58
#